data_AF-A0A2A2IKI2-F1
#
_entry.id   AF-A0A2A2IKI2-F1
#
_cell.length_a   1.000
_cell.length_b   1.000
_cell.length_c   1.000
_cell.angle_alpha   90.00
_cell.angle_beta   90.00
_cell.angle_gamma   90.00
#
_symmetry.space_group_name_H-M   'P 1'
#
loop_
_entity.id
_entity.type
_entity.pdbx_description
1 polymer ?
#
loop_
_entity_poly.entity_id
_entity_poly.type
_entity_poly.pdbx_seq_one_letter_code
_entity_poly.pdbx_strand_id
1 'polypeptide(L)' 'MAITLKAARVNKNLTQKEAAALIGISVETLVNYEKGLSFPNVPIIKRIENVYGLQYSDIIFLT' A
#
# COMPACT_ATOMS: atom_id res chain seq x y z
N MET A 1 -11.76 4.06 -10.55
CA MET A 1 -10.94 3.18 -11.41
C MET A 1 -9.88 2.60 -10.48
N ALA A 2 -9.94 1.31 -10.18
CA ALA A 2 -9.09 0.73 -9.14
C ALA A 2 -7.68 0.43 -9.68
N ILE A 3 -6.66 0.66 -8.86
CA ILE A 3 -5.25 0.41 -9.19
C ILE A 3 -4.61 -0.51 -8.14
N THR A 4 -3.57 -1.24 -8.52
CA THR A 4 -2.87 -2.11 -7.57
C THR A 4 -2.12 -1.29 -6.52
N LEU A 5 -1.87 -1.87 -5.34
CA LEU A 5 -1.08 -1.22 -4.29
C LEU A 5 0.32 -0.80 -4.79
N LYS A 6 0.92 -1.64 -5.64
CA LYS A 6 2.19 -1.34 -6.32
C LYS A 6 2.07 -0.12 -7.25
N ALA A 7 1.00 -0.04 -8.03
CA ALA A 7 0.76 1.11 -8.90
C ALA A 7 0.51 2.40 -8.09
N ALA A 8 -0.25 2.34 -7.00
CA ALA A 8 -0.46 3.46 -6.09
C ALA A 8 0.87 4.01 -5.56
N ARG A 9 1.78 3.12 -5.15
CA ARG A 9 3.13 3.49 -4.71
C ARG A 9 3.95 4.14 -5.83
N VAL A 10 3.96 3.54 -7.03
CA VAL A 10 4.72 4.06 -8.17
C VAL A 10 4.19 5.43 -8.61
N ASN A 11 2.87 5.64 -8.59
CA ASN A 11 2.26 6.94 -8.91
C ASN A 11 2.67 8.05 -7.94
N LYS A 12 3.06 7.69 -6.70
CA LYS A 12 3.63 8.62 -5.72
C LYS A 12 5.15 8.76 -5.82
N ASN A 13 5.79 8.09 -6.78
CA ASN A 13 7.25 8.04 -6.94
C ASN A 13 7.98 7.53 -5.69
N LEU A 14 7.34 6.64 -4.91
CA LEU A 14 7.92 6.10 -3.69
C LEU A 14 8.59 4.75 -3.94
N THR A 15 9.75 4.55 -3.32
CA THR A 15 10.33 3.20 -3.17
C THR A 15 9.55 2.40 -2.14
N GLN A 16 9.69 1.07 -2.15
CA GLN A 16 9.06 0.22 -1.12
C GLN A 16 9.55 0.57 0.29
N LYS A 17 10.82 0.99 0.42
CA LYS A 17 11.40 1.39 1.70
C LYS A 17 10.78 2.67 2.24
N GLU A 18 10.62 3.70 1.39
CA GLU A 18 10.01 4.97 1.79
C GLU A 18 8.53 4.80 2.11
N ALA A 19 7.80 4.09 1.26
CA ALA A 19 6.39 3.82 1.49
C ALA A 19 6.16 3.04 2.80
N ALA A 20 6.96 2.01 3.06
CA ALA A 20 6.86 1.25 4.30
C ALA A 20 7.15 2.12 5.54
N ALA A 21 8.16 3.00 5.46
CA ALA A 21 8.47 3.95 6.53
C ALA A 21 7.32 4.95 6.78
N LEU A 22 6.70 5.48 5.72
CA LEU A 22 5.57 6.41 5.83
C LEU A 22 4.31 5.74 6.40
N ILE A 23 4.05 4.49 6.03
CA ILE A 23 2.92 3.70 6.54
C ILE A 23 3.22 3.20 7.99
N GLY A 24 4.49 3.12 8.37
CA GLY A 24 4.93 2.59 9.66
C GLY A 24 4.82 1.06 9.74
N ILE A 25 5.21 0.37 8.67
CA ILE A 25 5.31 -1.09 8.57
C ILE A 25 6.71 -1.50 8.09
N SER A 26 7.02 -2.79 8.14
CA SER A 26 8.26 -3.28 7.55
C SER A 26 8.16 -3.29 6.02
N VAL A 27 9.31 -3.19 5.33
CA VAL A 27 9.38 -3.28 3.87
C VAL A 27 8.84 -4.63 3.38
N GLU A 28 9.14 -5.71 4.10
CA GLU A 28 8.66 -7.05 3.80
C GLU A 28 7.13 -7.15 3.91
N THR A 29 6.53 -6.53 4.93
CA THR A 29 5.07 -6.46 5.06
C THR A 29 4.44 -5.76 3.86
N LEU A 30 5.02 -4.64 3.40
CA LEU A 30 4.53 -3.95 2.20
C LEU A 30 4.67 -4.82 0.95
N VAL A 31 5.79 -5.53 0.79
CA VAL A 31 6.00 -6.47 -0.32
C VAL A 31 4.97 -7.60 -0.30
N ASN A 32 4.62 -8.13 0.87
CA ASN A 32 3.60 -9.17 1.00
C ASN A 32 2.21 -8.65 0.62
N TYR A 33 1.88 -7.41 0.96
CA TYR A 33 0.65 -6.76 0.51
C TYR A 33 0.63 -6.53 -0.99
N GLU A 34 1.75 -6.09 -1.58
CA GLU A 34 1.88 -5.90 -3.04
C GLU A 34 1.83 -7.21 -3.83
N LYS A 35 2.05 -8.36 -3.18
CA LYS A 35 1.96 -9.70 -3.76
C LYS A 35 0.67 -10.45 -3.39
N GLY A 36 -0.23 -9.84 -2.62
CA GLY A 36 -1.45 -10.48 -2.13
C GLY A 36 -1.23 -11.65 -1.15
N LEU A 37 -0.04 -11.78 -0.56
CA LEU A 37 0.27 -12.85 0.41
C LEU A 37 -0.32 -12.59 1.80
N SER A 38 -0.52 -11.32 2.14
CA SER A 38 -1.17 -10.90 3.38
C SER A 38 -1.98 -9.64 3.14
N PHE A 39 -2.88 -9.32 4.07
CA PHE A 39 -3.75 -8.16 3.98
C PHE A 39 -3.55 -7.22 5.16
N PRO A 40 -3.58 -5.89 4.92
CA PRO A 40 -3.52 -4.92 6.00
C PRO A 40 -4.81 -4.94 6.83
N ASN A 41 -4.69 -4.60 8.11
CA ASN A 41 -5.83 -4.37 8.98
C ASN A 41 -6.37 -2.92 8.83
N VAL A 42 -7.52 -2.63 9.41
CA VAL A 42 -8.19 -1.31 9.32
C VAL A 42 -7.26 -0.13 9.70
N PRO A 43 -6.47 -0.19 10.79
CA PRO A 43 -5.50 0.87 11.10
C PRO A 43 -4.45 1.09 10.00
N ILE A 44 -3.90 0.03 9.41
CA ILE A 44 -2.91 0.14 8.34
C ILE A 44 -3.55 0.63 7.05
N ILE A 45 -4.76 0.21 6.73
CA ILE A 45 -5.52 0.72 5.57
C ILE A 45 -5.63 2.25 5.64
N LYS A 46 -6.04 2.82 6.78
CA LYS A 46 -6.11 4.29 6.95
C LYS A 46 -4.77 4.98 6.72
N ARG A 47 -3.66 4.36 7.11
CA ARG A 47 -2.32 4.92 6.85
C ARG A 47 -1.97 4.85 5.38
N ILE A 48 -2.25 3.74 4.71
CA ILE A 48 -2.07 3.57 3.26
C ILE A 48 -2.89 4.63 2.50
N GLU A 49 -4.15 4.84 2.89
CA GLU A 49 -5.02 5.86 2.29
C GLU A 49 -4.42 7.26 2.42
N ASN A 50 -3.89 7.61 3.60
CA ASN A 50 -3.23 8.90 3.82
C ASN A 50 -1.93 9.05 3.00
N VAL A 51 -1.10 8.01 2.92
CA VAL A 51 0.19 8.06 2.20
C VAL A 51 -0.03 8.14 0.68
N TYR A 52 -0.99 7.39 0.16
CA TYR A 52 -1.26 7.35 -1.28
C TYR A 52 -2.35 8.33 -1.73
N GLY A 53 -3.10 8.94 -0.81
CA GLY A 53 -4.21 9.84 -1.14
C GLY A 53 -5.31 9.17 -1.95
N LEU A 54 -5.55 7.88 -1.66
CA LEU A 54 -6.54 7.04 -2.34
C LEU A 54 -7.45 6.42 -1.29
N GLN A 55 -8.69 6.10 -1.67
CA GLN A 55 -9.57 5.31 -0.81
C GLN A 55 -9.28 3.82 -0.97
N TYR A 56 -9.54 3.04 0.07
CA TYR A 56 -9.41 1.59 0.06
C TYR A 56 -10.13 0.93 -1.13
N SER A 57 -11.30 1.44 -1.50
CA SER A 57 -12.09 0.97 -2.65
C SER A 57 -11.37 1.10 -4.00
N ASP A 58 -10.38 1.99 -4.09
CA ASP A 58 -9.58 2.20 -5.30
C ASP A 58 -8.27 1.40 -5.30
N ILE A 59 -7.99 0.62 -4.25
CA ILE A 59 -6.73 -0.13 -4.09
C ILE A 59 -6.98 -1.64 -4.20
N ILE A 60 -6.31 -2.26 -5.17
CA ILE A 60 -6.31 -3.72 -5.37
C ILE A 60 -5.11 -4.32 -4.64
N PHE A 61 -5.39 -5.15 -3.62
CA PHE A 61 -4.39 -5.88 -2.82
C PHE A 61 -4.12 -7.30 -3.32
N LEU A 62 -4.96 -7.82 -4.20
CA LEU A 62 -4.83 -9.15 -4.82
C LEU A 62 -4.18 -8.98 -6.20
N THR A 63 -3.00 -9.53 -6.40
CA THR A 63 -2.34 -9.61 -7.72
C THR A 63 -1.80 -11.00 -7.96
#